data_AF-A0A9D6QPK2-F1
#
_entry.id   AF-A0A9D6QPK2-F1
#
_cell.length_a   1.000
_cell.length_b   1.000
_cell.length_c   1.000
_cell.angle_alpha   90.00
_cell.angle_beta   90.00
_cell.angle_gamma   90.00
#
_symmetry.space_group_name_H-M   'P 1'
#
loop_
_entity.id
_entity.type
_entity.pdbx_description
1 polymer ?
#
loop_
_entity_poly.entity_id
_entity_poly.type
_entity_poly.pdbx_seq_one_letter_code
_entity_poly.pdbx_strand_id
1 'polypeptide(L)' 'MKAKLSATVEKPLVRFLDSLPGKSRSEKLERALSMLRQWQEERELRRQLAAVHETKKERQEREDWERLMAEAMWTK' A
#
# COMPACT_ATOMS: atom_id res chain seq x y z
N MET A 1 -3.04 3.49 30.86
CA MET A 1 -1.60 3.65 31.17
C MET A 1 -0.79 3.42 29.91
N LYS A 2 0.21 4.26 29.60
CA LYS A 2 1.15 3.99 28.49
C LYS A 2 2.25 3.04 28.99
N ALA A 3 2.46 1.93 28.28
CA ALA A 3 3.55 1.02 28.58
C ALA A 3 4.89 1.69 28.24
N LYS A 4 5.86 1.64 29.16
CA LYS A 4 7.24 2.05 28.88
C LYS A 4 8.03 0.84 28.41
N LEU A 5 8.58 0.93 27.21
CA LEU A 5 9.42 -0.10 26.62
C LEU A 5 10.84 0.42 26.51
N SER A 6 11.81 -0.45 26.79
CA SER A 6 13.23 -0.21 26.49
C SER A 6 13.61 -1.12 25.32
N ALA A 7 14.29 -0.57 24.33
CA ALA A 7 14.69 -1.30 23.14
C ALA A 7 16.15 -1.01 22.80
N THR A 8 16.86 -2.04 22.35
CA THR A 8 18.21 -1.90 21.82
C THR A 8 18.11 -1.69 20.32
N VAL A 9 18.68 -0.60 19.82
CA VAL A 9 18.66 -0.23 18.40
C VAL A 9 20.06 0.19 17.96
N GLU A 10 20.34 0.00 16.68
CA GLU A 10 21.62 0.36 16.10
C GLU A 10 21.83 1.89 16.10
N LYS A 11 23.09 2.32 16.23
CA LYS A 11 23.45 3.75 16.22
C LYS A 11 22.93 4.52 14.99
N PRO A 12 22.93 3.98 13.76
CA PRO A 12 22.38 4.67 12.60
C PRO A 12 20.87 4.96 12.73
N LEU A 13 20.10 4.03 13.31
CA LEU A 13 18.66 4.22 13.54
C LEU A 13 18.38 5.33 14.55
N VAL A 14 19.21 5.43 15.60
CA VAL A 14 19.11 6.52 16.57
C VAL A 14 19.38 7.87 15.89
N ARG A 15 20.43 7.95 15.05
CA ARG A 15 20.75 9.17 14.28
C ARG A 15 19.62 9.56 13.33
N PHE A 16 19.02 8.57 12.67
CA PHE A 16 17.86 8.79 11.82
C PHE A 16 16.69 9.38 12.62
N LEU A 17 16.32 8.78 13.76
CA LEU A 17 15.25 9.31 14.63
C LEU A 17 15.58 10.72 15.13
N ASP A 18 16.84 11.01 15.44
CA ASP A 18 17.25 12.35 15.87
C ASP A 18 17.08 13.40 14.77
N SER A 19 17.30 13.03 13.51
CA SER A 19 17.12 13.93 12.35
C SER A 19 15.66 14.31 12.05
N LEU A 20 14.69 13.51 12.52
CA LEU A 20 13.27 13.76 12.27
C LEU A 20 12.72 14.89 13.16
N PRO A 21 11.73 15.67 12.71
CA PRO A 21 11.07 16.68 13.54
C PRO A 21 10.21 16.00 14.63
N GLY A 22 10.24 16.52 15.85
CA GLY A 22 9.44 16.03 16.98
C GLY A 22 10.09 16.30 18.33
N LYS A 23 9.32 16.19 19.42
CA LYS A 23 9.78 16.56 20.76
C LYS A 23 10.55 15.44 21.45
N SER A 24 10.25 14.17 21.14
CA SER A 24 10.93 13.02 21.74
C SER A 24 11.20 11.89 20.75
N ARG A 25 12.22 11.06 21.03
CA ARG A 25 12.51 9.87 20.21
C ARG A 25 11.34 8.88 20.17
N SER A 26 10.62 8.71 21.28
CA SER A 26 9.44 7.84 21.35
C SER A 26 8.31 8.34 20.45
N GLU A 27 8.01 9.63 20.46
CA GLU A 27 7.01 10.23 19.57
C GLU A 27 7.40 10.07 18.09
N LYS A 28 8.66 10.33 17.76
CA LYS A 28 9.18 10.17 16.40
C LYS A 28 9.08 8.71 15.94
N LEU A 29 9.40 7.75 16.83
CA LEU A 29 9.28 6.33 16.55
C LEU A 29 7.82 5.90 16.37
N GLU A 30 6.91 6.34 17.24
CA GLU A 30 5.46 6.08 17.10
C GLU A 30 4.94 6.59 15.74
N ARG A 31 5.37 7.78 15.32
CA ARG A 31 5.01 8.33 14.01
C ARG A 31 5.56 7.50 12.86
N ALA A 32 6.84 7.13 12.91
CA ALA A 32 7.48 6.31 11.87
C ALA A 32 6.81 4.94 11.74
N LEU A 33 6.49 4.29 12.85
CA LEU A 33 5.79 3.01 12.87
C LEU A 33 4.36 3.14 12.32
N SER A 34 3.67 4.22 12.64
CA SER A 34 2.33 4.50 12.10
C SER A 34 2.35 4.66 10.59
N MET A 35 3.35 5.37 10.05
CA MET A 35 3.54 5.51 8.61
C MET A 35 3.86 4.17 7.94
N LEU A 36 4.72 3.35 8.55
CA LEU A 36 5.04 2.02 8.02
C LEU A 36 3.80 1.14 7.96
N ARG A 37 2.98 1.16 9.02
CA ARG A 37 1.72 0.42 9.07
C ARG A 37 0.76 0.86 7.97
N GLN A 38 0.56 2.16 7.79
CA GLN A 38 -0.29 2.69 6.70
C GLN A 38 0.20 2.23 5.33
N TRP A 39 1.52 2.25 5.11
CA TRP A 39 2.09 1.81 3.84
C TRP A 39 1.89 0.30 3.60
N GLN A 40 1.98 -0.53 4.65
CA GLN A 40 1.67 -1.95 4.56
C GLN A 40 0.20 -2.20 4.25
N GLU A 41 -0.71 -1.49 4.92
CA GLU A 41 -2.16 -1.56 4.68
C GLU A 41 -2.48 -1.16 3.24
N GLU A 42 -1.91 -0.05 2.74
CA GLU A 42 -2.08 0.40 1.37
C GLU A 42 -1.54 -0.62 0.35
N ARG A 43 -0.35 -1.17 0.61
CA ARG A 43 0.25 -2.18 -0.25
C ARG A 43 -0.61 -3.45 -0.33
N GLU A 44 -1.18 -3.88 0.78
CA GLU A 44 -2.06 -5.04 0.82
C GLU A 44 -3.38 -4.76 0.09
N LEU A 45 -3.97 -3.57 0.25
CA LEU A 45 -5.14 -3.15 -0.52
C LEU A 45 -4.87 -3.13 -2.02
N ARG A 46 -3.72 -2.60 -2.45
CA ARG A 46 -3.31 -2.62 -3.86
C ARG A 46 -3.18 -4.05 -4.38
N ARG A 47 -2.62 -4.96 -3.58
CA ARG A 47 -2.52 -6.39 -3.91
C ARG A 47 -3.90 -7.03 -4.08
N GLN A 48 -4.83 -6.74 -3.16
CA GLN A 48 -6.19 -7.25 -3.22
C GLN A 48 -6.95 -6.70 -4.43
N LEU A 49 -6.83 -5.40 -4.71
CA LEU A 49 -7.42 -4.78 -5.91
C LEU A 49 -6.85 -5.39 -7.20
N ALA A 50 -5.54 -5.63 -7.26
CA ALA A 50 -4.92 -6.31 -8.38
C ALA A 50 -5.44 -7.75 -8.54
N ALA A 51 -5.68 -8.46 -7.43
CA ALA A 51 -6.27 -9.80 -7.45
C ALA A 51 -7.76 -9.80 -7.89
N VAL A 52 -8.51 -8.75 -7.56
CA VAL A 52 -9.92 -8.59 -7.97
C VAL A 52 -10.04 -8.22 -9.45
N HIS A 53 -9.16 -7.36 -9.97
CA HIS A 53 -9.15 -6.95 -11.38
C HIS A 53 -8.84 -8.08 -12.38
N GLU A 54 -8.44 -9.27 -11.90
CA GLU A 54 -8.31 -10.49 -12.71
C GLU A 54 -9.32 -11.57 -12.32
N THR A 55 -10.60 -11.22 -12.12
CA THR A 55 -11.62 -12.25 -12.33
C THR A 55 -11.68 -12.52 -13.84
N LYS A 56 -11.21 -13.70 -14.28
CA LYS A 56 -11.22 -14.17 -15.68
C LYS A 56 -12.51 -13.81 -16.45
N LYS A 57 -13.64 -13.77 -15.74
CA LYS A 57 -14.95 -13.43 -16.29
C LYS A 57 -15.06 -11.98 -16.78
N GLU A 58 -14.58 -11.00 -16.03
CA GLU A 58 -14.64 -9.58 -16.43
C GLU A 58 -13.69 -9.28 -17.61
N ARG A 59 -12.54 -9.96 -17.64
CA ARG A 59 -11.63 -9.91 -18.79
C ARG A 59 -12.27 -10.52 -20.04
N GLN A 60 -12.91 -11.68 -19.90
CA GLN A 60 -13.62 -12.35 -20.99
C GLN A 60 -14.80 -11.50 -21.50
N GLU A 61 -15.61 -10.93 -20.60
CA GLU A 61 -16.74 -10.06 -20.95
C GLU A 61 -16.26 -8.81 -21.70
N ARG A 62 -15.13 -8.23 -21.29
CA ARG A 62 -14.53 -7.08 -21.98
C ARG A 62 -14.01 -7.46 -23.37
N GLU A 63 -13.29 -8.57 -23.49
CA GLU A 63 -12.79 -9.08 -24.78
C GLU A 63 -13.94 -9.40 -25.74
N ASP A 64 -15.03 -9.99 -25.24
CA ASP A 64 -16.23 -10.28 -26.02
C ASP A 64 -16.92 -8.98 -26.49
N TRP A 65 -16.99 -7.95 -25.64
CA TRP A 65 -17.55 -6.64 -25.99
C TRP A 65 -16.71 -5.91 -27.05
N GLU A 66 -15.38 -5.91 -26.88
CA GLU A 66 -14.45 -5.31 -27.84
C GLU A 66 -14.53 -6.02 -29.21
N ARG A 67 -14.68 -7.34 -29.22
CA ARG A 67 -14.87 -8.12 -30.45
C ARG A 67 -16.19 -7.79 -31.16
N LEU A 68 -17.30 -7.79 -30.41
CA LEU A 68 -18.63 -7.48 -30.97
C LEU A 68 -18.69 -6.07 -31.57
N MET A 69 -18.04 -5.08 -30.93
CA MET A 69 -17.97 -3.73 -31.46
C MET A 69 -17.12 -3.62 -32.72
N ALA A 70 -15.98 -4.33 -32.78
CA ALA A 70 -15.15 -4.37 -33.98
C ALA A 70 -15.90 -4.98 -35.17
N GLU A 71 -16.64 -6.08 -34.93
CA GLU A 71 -17.49 -6.72 -35.95
C GLU A 71 -18.63 -5.80 -36.42
N ALA A 72 -19.29 -5.09 -35.51
CA ALA A 72 -20.37 -4.14 -35.81
C ALA A 72 -19.90 -2.88 -36.55
N MET A 73 -18.64 -2.46 -36.33
CA MET A 73 -18.03 -1.32 -37.03
C MET A 73 -17.52 -1.68 -38.43
N TRP A 74 -17.17 -2.94 -38.69
CA TRP A 74 -16.71 -3.43 -40.01
C TRP A 74 -17.89 -3.76 -40.95
N THR A 75 -19.08 -4.04 -40.40
CA THR A 75 -20.27 -4.39 -41.19
C THR A 75 -21.10 -3.18 -41.66
N LYS A 76 -20.60 -1.94 -41.48
CA LYS A 76 -21.12 -0.71 -42.09
C LYS A 76 -20.21 -0.22 -43.20
#